data_AF-A0A3N8H8N4-F1
#
_entry.id   AF-A0A3N8H8N4-F1
#
_cell.length_a   1.000
_cell.length_b   1.000
_cell.length_c   1.000
_cell.angle_alpha   90.00
_cell.angle_beta   90.00
_cell.angle_gamma   90.00
#
_symmetry.space_group_name_H-M   'P 1'
#
loop_
_entity.id
_entity.type
_entity.pdbx_description
1 polymer ?
#
loop_
_entity_poly.entity_id
_entity_poly.type
_entity_poly.pdbx_seq_one_letter_code
_entity_poly.pdbx_strand_id
1 'polypeptide(L)'
;MKRLIHAVAITLAVSAPLAALAQSNPPLTRAQVHAEVKALKQAGFQSSDWFYPASIVSAEAKIRQQSAGAGSTRGAAPESGQ
;
A
#
# COMPACT_ATOMS: atom_id res chain seq x y z
N MET A 1 24.93 35.44 7.23
CA MET A 1 24.93 34.31 8.20
C MET A 1 23.57 33.66 8.46
N LYS A 2 22.42 34.37 8.59
CA LYS A 2 21.11 33.71 8.85
C LYS A 2 20.44 33.04 7.63
N ARG A 3 20.75 33.49 6.41
CA ARG A 3 20.12 32.99 5.16
C ARG A 3 20.67 31.63 4.73
N LEU A 4 21.95 31.38 5.01
CA LEU A 4 22.62 30.10 4.73
C LEU A 4 22.07 28.95 5.59
N ILE A 5 21.75 29.23 6.86
CA ILE A 5 21.17 28.25 7.79
C ILE A 5 19.77 27.82 7.33
N HIS A 6 18.94 28.76 6.86
CA HIS A 6 17.62 28.45 6.31
C HIS A 6 17.71 27.64 5.00
N ALA A 7 18.67 27.95 4.13
CA ALA A 7 18.86 27.21 2.89
C ALA A 7 19.26 25.74 3.15
N VAL A 8 20.13 25.48 4.12
CA VAL A 8 20.52 24.12 4.51
C VAL A 8 19.34 23.33 5.08
N ALA A 9 18.49 23.96 5.91
CA ALA A 9 17.33 23.30 6.49
C ALA A 9 16.28 22.87 5.44
N ILE A 10 16.06 23.70 4.42
CA ILE A 10 15.12 23.41 3.32
C ILE A 10 15.63 22.25 2.44
N THR A 11 16.93 22.21 2.15
CA THR A 11 17.52 21.13 1.34
C THR A 11 17.49 19.78 2.05
N LEU A 12 17.71 19.74 3.39
CA LEU A 12 17.61 18.49 4.17
C LEU A 12 16.17 17.94 4.21
N ALA A 13 15.16 18.80 4.25
CA ALA A 13 13.76 18.40 4.26
C ALA A 13 13.31 17.75 2.93
N VAL A 14 13.95 18.09 1.81
CA VAL A 14 13.64 17.55 0.47
C VAL A 14 14.37 16.23 0.17
N SER A 15 15.48 15.94 0.85
CA SER A 15 16.25 14.69 0.65
C SER A 15 15.66 13.45 1.34
N ALA A 16 14.59 13.58 2.12
CA ALA A 16 14.03 12.49 2.93
C ALA A 16 13.53 11.24 2.15
N PRO A 17 12.91 11.33 0.95
CA PRO A 17 12.31 10.15 0.34
C PRO A 17 13.26 9.35 -0.58
N LEU A 18 14.58 9.44 -0.41
CA LEU A 18 15.53 8.63 -1.20
C LEU A 18 15.84 7.26 -0.57
N ALA A 19 15.56 7.07 0.73
CA ALA A 19 15.80 5.79 1.41
C ALA A 19 14.68 4.76 1.20
N ALA A 20 13.51 5.16 0.71
CA ALA A 20 12.35 4.27 0.54
C ALA A 20 12.53 3.24 -0.59
N LEU A 21 13.48 3.45 -1.51
CA LEU A 21 13.74 2.55 -2.64
C LEU A 21 14.70 1.40 -2.32
N ALA A 22 15.37 1.42 -1.15
CA ALA A 22 16.26 0.35 -0.70
C ALA A 22 15.55 -0.68 0.20
N GLN A 23 14.26 -0.49 0.50
CA GLN A 23 13.48 -1.44 1.28
C GLN A 23 13.20 -2.68 0.41
N SER A 24 14.09 -3.67 0.49
CA SER A 24 13.88 -4.99 -0.10
C SER A 24 12.60 -5.57 0.47
N ASN A 25 11.51 -5.56 -0.31
CA ASN A 25 10.32 -6.28 0.07
C ASN A 25 10.69 -7.77 0.12
N PRO A 26 10.45 -8.47 1.24
CA PRO A 26 10.75 -9.89 1.30
C PRO A 26 10.01 -10.62 0.16
N PRO A 27 10.63 -11.65 -0.43
CA PRO A 27 10.01 -12.37 -1.53
C PRO A 27 8.67 -12.94 -1.05
N LEU A 28 7.62 -12.74 -1.85
CA LEU A 28 6.30 -13.29 -1.53
C LEU A 28 6.39 -14.81 -1.46
N THR A 29 5.71 -15.38 -0.47
CA THR A 29 5.59 -16.84 -0.38
C THR A 29 4.65 -17.35 -1.46
N ARG A 30 4.85 -18.58 -1.94
CA ARG A 30 3.89 -19.20 -2.88
C ARG A 30 2.47 -19.25 -2.34
N ALA A 31 2.34 -19.44 -1.02
CA ALA A 31 1.05 -19.42 -0.33
C ALA A 31 0.37 -18.05 -0.44
N GLN A 32 1.11 -16.95 -0.27
CA GLN A 32 0.60 -15.60 -0.41
C GLN A 32 0.16 -15.31 -1.85
N VAL A 33 0.98 -15.65 -2.85
CA VAL A 33 0.63 -15.46 -4.27
C VAL A 33 -0.64 -16.23 -4.62
N HIS A 34 -0.77 -17.49 -4.17
CA HIS A 34 -1.98 -18.27 -4.39
C HIS A 34 -3.21 -17.66 -3.72
N ALA A 35 -3.07 -17.14 -2.50
CA ALA A 35 -4.15 -16.48 -1.80
C ALA A 35 -4.62 -15.21 -2.54
N GLU A 36 -3.67 -14.43 -3.06
CA GLU A 36 -3.95 -13.20 -3.81
C GLU A 36 -4.65 -13.49 -5.14
N VAL A 37 -4.16 -14.47 -5.91
CA VAL A 37 -4.81 -14.92 -7.15
C VAL A 37 -6.22 -15.45 -6.87
N LYS A 38 -6.42 -16.17 -5.76
CA LYS A 38 -7.76 -16.63 -5.35
C LYS A 38 -8.69 -15.45 -5.05
N ALA A 39 -8.22 -14.45 -4.32
CA ALA A 39 -9.00 -13.25 -4.01
C ALA A 39 -9.37 -12.46 -5.28
N LEU A 40 -8.43 -12.31 -6.22
CA LEU A 40 -8.69 -11.68 -7.52
C LEU A 40 -9.77 -12.42 -8.31
N LYS A 41 -9.68 -13.74 -8.40
CA LYS A 41 -10.71 -14.57 -9.06
C LYS A 41 -12.08 -14.44 -8.40
N GLN A 42 -12.12 -14.39 -7.06
CA GLN A 42 -13.36 -14.15 -6.31
C GLN A 42 -13.96 -12.75 -6.57
N ALA A 43 -13.11 -11.74 -6.81
CA ALA A 43 -13.53 -10.39 -7.18
C ALA A 43 -13.98 -10.26 -8.66
N GLY A 44 -13.93 -11.36 -9.42
CA GLY A 44 -14.33 -11.43 -10.82
C GLY A 44 -13.21 -11.17 -11.82
N PHE A 45 -11.95 -11.21 -11.40
CA PHE A 45 -10.80 -11.12 -12.31
C PHE A 45 -10.65 -12.39 -13.16
N GLN A 46 -10.45 -12.22 -14.46
CA GLN A 46 -10.22 -13.28 -15.42
C GLN A 46 -8.93 -12.97 -16.21
N SER A 47 -7.94 -13.88 -16.18
CA SER A 47 -6.64 -13.65 -16.84
C SER A 47 -6.70 -13.53 -18.36
N SER A 48 -7.72 -14.12 -19.00
CA SER A 48 -7.91 -14.08 -20.46
C SER A 48 -8.84 -12.96 -20.92
N ASP A 49 -9.12 -12.00 -20.04
CA ASP A 49 -10.03 -10.90 -20.32
C ASP A 49 -9.39 -9.86 -21.27
N TRP A 50 -10.13 -9.47 -22.30
CA TRP A 50 -9.67 -8.49 -23.29
C TRP A 50 -9.55 -7.07 -22.73
N PHE A 51 -10.23 -6.77 -21.62
CA PHE A 51 -10.21 -5.46 -20.98
C PHE A 51 -9.06 -5.32 -19.99
N TYR A 52 -7.99 -6.12 -20.12
CA TYR A 52 -6.76 -5.88 -19.38
C TYR A 52 -6.16 -4.53 -19.79
N PRO A 53 -5.78 -3.65 -18.83
CA PRO A 53 -5.71 -3.86 -17.38
C PRO A 53 -6.94 -3.38 -16.56
N ALA A 54 -7.99 -2.86 -17.18
CA ALA A 54 -9.16 -2.36 -16.44
C ALA A 54 -9.82 -3.42 -15.54
N SER A 55 -9.85 -4.69 -15.97
CA SER A 55 -10.42 -5.79 -15.20
C SER A 55 -9.64 -6.11 -13.91
N ILE A 56 -8.30 -6.01 -13.91
CA ILE A 56 -7.51 -6.24 -12.69
C ILE A 56 -7.69 -5.09 -11.69
N VAL A 57 -7.66 -3.84 -12.15
CA VAL A 57 -7.85 -2.65 -11.29
C VAL A 57 -9.22 -2.66 -10.61
N SER A 58 -10.26 -3.07 -11.35
CA SER A 58 -11.62 -3.22 -10.83
C SER A 58 -11.71 -4.29 -9.74
N ALA A 59 -11.03 -5.43 -9.93
CA ALA A 59 -10.98 -6.51 -8.96
C ALA A 59 -10.21 -6.09 -7.70
N GLU A 60 -9.08 -5.41 -7.84
CA GLU A 60 -8.31 -4.87 -6.71
C GLU A 60 -9.09 -3.82 -5.91
N ALA A 61 -9.89 -2.97 -6.57
CA ALA A 61 -10.75 -2.02 -5.88
C ALA A 61 -11.79 -2.73 -4.99
N LYS A 62 -12.40 -3.81 -5.49
CA LYS A 62 -13.34 -4.64 -4.71
C LYS A 62 -12.66 -5.31 -3.52
N ILE A 63 -11.46 -5.86 -3.71
CA ILE A 63 -10.68 -6.47 -2.62
C ILE A 63 -10.37 -5.43 -1.54
N ARG A 64 -9.91 -4.23 -1.93
CA ARG A 64 -9.63 -3.15 -0.98
C ARG A 64 -10.87 -2.71 -0.20
N GLN A 65 -12.02 -2.61 -0.85
CA GLN A 65 -13.30 -2.31 -0.18
C GLN A 65 -13.67 -3.39 0.84
N GLN A 66 -13.48 -4.67 0.50
CA GLN A 66 -13.72 -5.78 1.40
C GLN A 66 -12.74 -5.81 2.58
N SER A 67 -11.46 -5.50 2.36
CA SER A 67 -10.45 -5.42 3.41
C SER A 67 -10.65 -4.21 4.34
N ALA A 68 -11.11 -3.07 3.81
CA ALA A 68 -11.37 -1.86 4.60
C ALA A 68 -12.50 -2.08 5.64
N GLY A 69 -13.53 -2.86 5.29
CA GLY A 69 -14.57 -3.26 6.24
C GLY A 69 -14.09 -4.18 7.36
N ALA A 70 -13.02 -4.96 7.12
CA ALA A 70 -12.43 -5.86 8.11
C ALA A 70 -11.36 -5.20 9.01
N GLY A 71 -10.83 -4.04 8.62
CA GLY A 71 -9.77 -3.30 9.33
C GLY A 71 -10.26 -2.23 10.31
N SER A 72 -11.52 -1.80 10.23
CA SER A 72 -12.02 -0.67 11.02
C SER A 72 -12.25 -0.95 12.51
N THR A 73 -12.08 -2.20 12.98
CA THR A 73 -12.31 -2.59 14.38
C THR A 73 -11.04 -2.82 15.20
N ARG A 74 -9.84 -2.69 14.62
CA ARG A 74 -8.56 -2.93 15.34
C ARG A 74 -7.74 -1.67 15.64
N GLY A 75 -8.23 -0.49 15.28
CA GLY A 75 -7.54 0.80 15.50
C GLY A 75 -8.13 1.68 16.61
N ALA A 76 -9.27 1.31 17.21
CA ALA A 76 -9.89 2.08 18.29
C ALA A 76 -9.72 1.36 19.63
N ALA A 77 -8.48 1.24 20.09
CA ALA A 77 -8.23 1.20 21.53
C ALA A 77 -8.10 2.67 21.96
N PRO A 78 -9.06 3.26 22.71
CA PRO A 78 -8.75 4.46 23.45
C PRO A 78 -7.72 4.06 24.50
N GLU A 79 -6.47 4.39 24.22
CA GLU A 79 -5.41 4.39 25.21
C GLU A 79 -5.84 5.31 26.36
N SER A 80 -5.89 4.69 27.52
CA SER A 80 -6.12 5.24 28.84
C SER A 80 -5.15 6.37 29.20
N GLY A 81 -5.69 7.43 29.81
CA GLY A 81 -4.99 8.23 30.83
C GLY A 81 -4.45 9.57 30.37
N GLN A 82 -5.16 10.65 30.73
CA GLN A 82 -4.77 11.62 31.76
C GLN A 82 -5.99 12.44 32.20
#